data_AF-A0A2M6IVJ2-F1
#
_entry.id   AF-A0A2M6IVJ2-F1
#
_cell.length_a   1.000
_cell.length_b   1.000
_cell.length_c   1.000
_cell.angle_alpha   90.00
_cell.angle_beta   90.00
_cell.angle_gamma   90.00
#
_symmetry.space_group_name_H-M   'P 1'
#
loop_
_entity.id
_entity.type
_entity.pdbx_description
1 polymer ?
#
loop_
_entity_poly.entity_id
_entity_poly.type
_entity_poly.pdbx_seq_one_letter_code
_entity_poly.pdbx_strand_id
1 'polypeptide(L)' 'MTHYEIISVPIGTELNFGPSEDSETLGVVQRPIRAQIIGPLTEGAYPINLIDEQPPLNQQRIYWHQPPPK' A
#
# COMPACT_ATOMS: atom_id res chain seq x y z
N MET A 1 -6.45 7.10 -16.33
CA MET A 1 -4.99 7.20 -16.47
C MET A 1 -4.36 6.39 -15.36
N THR A 2 -3.57 5.38 -15.70
CA THR A 2 -2.84 4.58 -14.71
C THR A 2 -1.70 5.46 -14.18
N HIS A 3 -1.79 5.87 -12.91
CA HIS A 3 -0.73 6.66 -12.26
C HIS A 3 0.34 5.68 -11.79
N TYR A 4 1.52 5.74 -12.41
CA TYR A 4 2.71 5.00 -11.98
C TYR A 4 3.58 5.95 -11.16
N GLU A 5 3.21 6.14 -9.90
CA GLU A 5 3.93 6.99 -8.96
C GLU A 5 4.67 6.12 -7.94
N ILE A 6 5.94 6.45 -7.68
CA ILE A 6 6.70 5.84 -6.60
C ILE A 6 6.53 6.72 -5.36
N ILE A 7 6.04 6.12 -4.29
CA ILE A 7 5.80 6.76 -3.01
C ILE A 7 6.73 6.17 -1.94
N SER A 8 6.90 6.92 -0.86
CA SER A 8 7.44 6.42 0.39
C SER A 8 6.30 6.19 1.36
N VAL A 9 6.03 4.92 1.71
CA VAL A 9 5.02 4.58 2.72
C VAL A 9 5.65 4.81 4.10
N PRO A 10 5.03 5.63 4.98
CA PRO A 10 5.64 6.00 6.25
C PRO A 10 5.54 4.89 7.30
N ILE A 11 6.42 4.95 8.30
CA ILE A 11 6.38 4.08 9.49
C ILE A 11 5.02 4.20 10.19
N GLY A 12 4.51 3.10 10.71
CA GLY A 12 3.24 3.04 11.43
C GLY A 12 2.02 2.93 10.51
N THR A 13 2.23 2.89 9.19
CA THR A 13 1.16 2.65 8.22
C THR A 13 0.74 1.19 8.24
N GLU A 14 -0.56 0.95 8.28
CA GLU A 14 -1.13 -0.38 8.07
C GLU A 14 -1.26 -0.69 6.58
N LEU A 15 -0.89 -1.92 6.19
CA LEU A 15 -1.08 -2.46 4.85
C LEU A 15 -2.09 -3.58 4.89
N ASN A 16 -2.95 -3.65 3.87
CA ASN A 16 -4.08 -4.59 3.83
C ASN A 16 -4.10 -5.38 2.52
N PHE A 17 -4.76 -6.54 2.52
CA PHE A 17 -4.97 -7.38 1.33
C PHE A 17 -6.23 -7.00 0.52
N GLY A 18 -6.92 -5.94 0.93
CA GLY A 18 -8.09 -5.40 0.25
C GLY A 18 -8.18 -3.88 0.40
N PRO A 19 -9.01 -3.22 -0.43
CA PRO A 19 -9.16 -1.76 -0.41
C PRO A 19 -10.08 -1.24 0.70
N SER A 20 -10.89 -2.11 1.33
CA SER A 20 -11.78 -1.75 2.43
C SER A 20 -11.00 -1.67 3.75
N GLU A 21 -11.38 -0.74 4.64
CA GLU A 21 -10.78 -0.62 5.98
C GLU A 21 -10.95 -1.89 6.83
N ASP A 22 -11.95 -2.73 6.54
CA ASP A 22 -12.19 -4.00 7.24
C ASP A 22 -11.39 -5.17 6.63
N SER A 23 -10.56 -4.91 5.61
CA SER A 23 -9.78 -5.96 4.94
C SER A 23 -8.69 -6.51 5.84
N GLU A 24 -8.32 -7.77 5.62
CA GLU A 24 -7.24 -8.43 6.36
C GLU A 24 -5.94 -7.61 6.31
N THR A 25 -5.40 -7.31 7.48
CA THR A 25 -4.15 -6.61 7.69
C THR A 25 -2.96 -7.52 7.38
N LEU A 26 -2.14 -7.12 6.41
CA LEU A 26 -0.83 -7.75 6.15
C LEU A 26 0.15 -7.43 7.29
N GLY A 27 0.13 -6.20 7.79
CA GLY A 27 0.98 -5.75 8.89
C GLY A 27 1.21 -4.25 8.90
N VAL A 28 2.04 -3.81 9.86
CA VAL A 28 2.40 -2.40 10.05
C VAL A 28 3.83 -2.14 9.58
N VAL A 29 4.01 -1.10 8.79
CA VAL A 29 5.29 -0.66 8.24
C VAL A 29 6.23 -0.22 9.38
N GLN A 30 7.35 -0.93 9.57
CA GLN A 30 8.31 -0.67 10.67
C GLN A 30 9.46 0.27 10.28
N ARG A 31 9.65 0.52 8.98
CA ARG A 31 10.64 1.42 8.39
C ARG A 31 10.05 2.01 7.12
N PRO A 32 10.44 3.20 6.64
CA PRO A 32 9.94 3.71 5.37
C PRO A 32 10.23 2.70 4.25
N ILE A 33 9.20 2.35 3.48
CA ILE A 33 9.31 1.42 2.35
C ILE A 33 8.89 2.13 1.07
N ARG A 34 9.59 1.86 -0.02
CA ARG A 34 9.18 2.36 -1.34
C ARG A 34 8.13 1.44 -1.93
N ALA A 35 7.07 2.06 -2.44
CA ALA A 35 6.01 1.36 -3.13
C ALA A 35 5.68 2.06 -4.44
N GLN A 36 5.20 1.30 -5.41
CA GLN A 36 4.67 1.80 -6.66
C GLN A 36 3.14 1.75 -6.60
N ILE A 37 2.46 2.87 -6.81
CA ILE A 37 1.02 2.87 -7.06
C ILE A 37 0.77 2.26 -8.43
N ILE A 38 -0.14 1.30 -8.51
CA ILE A 38 -0.41 0.53 -9.74
C ILE A 38 -1.86 0.67 -10.24
N GLY A 39 -2.66 1.51 -9.60
CA GLY A 39 -4.07 1.67 -9.91
C GLY A 39 -4.73 2.85 -9.19
N PRO A 40 -6.02 3.09 -9.46
CA PRO A 40 -6.76 4.20 -8.87
C PRO A 40 -7.01 3.97 -7.37
N LEU A 41 -7.23 5.06 -6.64
CA LEU A 41 -7.76 5.02 -5.27
C LEU A 41 -9.12 4.33 -5.27
N THR A 42 -9.30 3.32 -4.43
CA THR A 42 -10.55 2.59 -4.24
C THR A 42 -10.81 2.48 -2.75
N GLU A 43 -11.97 2.92 -2.28
CA GLU A 43 -12.35 2.84 -0.85
C GLU A 43 -11.32 3.45 0.12
N GLY A 44 -10.61 4.50 -0.31
CA GLY A 44 -9.60 5.17 0.51
C GLY A 44 -8.21 4.53 0.48
N ALA A 45 -8.02 3.48 -0.32
CA ALA A 45 -6.74 2.79 -0.47
C ALA A 45 -6.21 2.77 -1.90
N TYR A 46 -4.90 2.98 -2.05
CA TYR A 46 -4.20 2.78 -3.30
C TYR A 46 -3.69 1.33 -3.41
N PRO A 47 -3.93 0.64 -4.54
CA PRO A 47 -3.24 -0.61 -4.79
C PRO A 47 -1.76 -0.32 -5.09
N ILE A 48 -0.87 -1.03 -4.40
CA ILE A 48 0.57 -0.82 -4.47
C ILE A 48 1.36 -2.11 -4.67
N ASN A 49 2.54 -1.98 -5.27
CA ASN A 49 3.59 -2.99 -5.26
C ASN A 49 4.76 -2.52 -4.39
N LEU A 50 5.19 -3.32 -3.42
CA LEU A 50 6.37 -3.02 -2.61
C LEU A 50 7.64 -3.27 -3.42
N ILE A 51 8.55 -2.29 -3.43
CA ILE A 51 9.77 -2.33 -4.25
C ILE A 51 10.95 -2.91 -3.45
N ASP A 52 11.00 -2.65 -2.14
CA ASP A 52 12.17 -2.91 -1.29
C ASP A 52 12.14 -4.25 -0.52
N GLU A 53 11.06 -5.03 -0.64
CA GLU A 53 10.89 -6.28 0.13
C GLU A 53 11.33 -7.53 -0.67
N GLN A 54 12.14 -8.41 -0.04
CA GLN A 54 12.55 -9.70 -0.59
C GLN A 54 12.29 -10.86 0.43
N PRO A 55 11.68 -11.98 0.00
CA PRO A 55 11.13 -12.21 -1.33
C PRO A 55 9.96 -11.26 -1.58
N PRO A 56 9.72 -10.89 -2.85
CA PRO A 56 8.68 -9.95 -3.15
C PRO A 56 7.32 -10.51 -2.68
N LEU A 57 6.54 -9.75 -1.90
CA LEU A 57 5.15 -10.10 -1.55
C LEU A 57 4.20 -10.09 -2.78
N ASN A 58 4.77 -10.13 -4.00
CA ASN A 58 4.17 -9.96 -5.31
C ASN A 58 3.10 -10.99 -5.69
N GLN A 59 2.76 -11.92 -4.80
CA GLN A 59 1.70 -12.91 -5.06
C GLN A 59 0.32 -12.42 -4.61
N GLN A 60 0.24 -11.40 -3.76
CA GLN A 60 -1.04 -10.85 -3.30
C GLN A 60 -1.06 -9.33 -3.47
N ARG A 61 -2.22 -8.79 -3.85
CA ARG A 61 -2.39 -7.35 -4.05
C ARG A 61 -2.41 -6.66 -2.69
N ILE A 62 -1.51 -5.70 -2.52
CA ILE A 62 -1.39 -4.92 -1.28
C ILE A 62 -2.04 -3.56 -1.50
N TYR A 63 -2.72 -3.08 -0.48
CA TYR A 63 -3.36 -1.78 -0.46
C TYR A 63 -2.76 -0.91 0.63
N TRP A 64 -2.54 0.36 0.28
CA TRP A 64 -2.11 1.41 1.18
C TRP A 64 -3.26 2.38 1.40
N HIS A 65 -3.81 2.37 2.62
CA HIS A 65 -4.79 3.35 3.05
C HIS A 65 -4.05 4.67 3.31
N GLN A 66 -4.51 5.74 2.66
CA GLN A 66 -4.01 7.05 3.01
C GLN A 66 -4.56 7.45 4.39
N PRO A 67 -3.81 8.14 5.24
CA PRO A 67 -4.45 8.84 6.35
C PRO A 67 -5.54 9.77 5.79
N PRO A 68 -6.64 10.01 6.52
CA PRO A 68 -7.56 11.07 6.16
C PRO A 68 -6.77 12.35 5.90
N PRO A 69 -7.03 13.08 4.80
CA PRO A 69 -6.38 14.36 4.60
C PRO A 69 -6.60 15.24 5.84
N LYS A 70 -5.51 15.82 6.35
CA LYS A 70 -5.56 16.82 7.43
C LYS A 70 -6.12 18.14 6.92
#